data_AF-A0AAE4R8Z1-F1
#
_entry.id   AF-A0AAE4R8Z1-F1
#
_cell.length_a   1.000
_cell.length_b   1.000
_cell.length_c   1.000
_cell.angle_alpha   90.00
_cell.angle_beta   90.00
_cell.angle_gamma   90.00
#
_symmetry.space_group_name_H-M   'P 1'
#
loop_
_entity.id
_entity.type
_entity.pdbx_description
1 polymer ?
#
loop_
_entity_poly.entity_id
_entity_poly.type
_entity_poly.pdbx_seq_one_letter_code
_entity_poly.pdbx_strand_id
1 'polypeptide(L)' 'MLSDVWDEYLTAEEARQDYGVVVNTDNWTVDEAATEALRSSRVAS' A
#
# COMPACT_ATOMS: atom_id res chain seq x y z
N MET A 1 -10.07 -5.66 -12.72
CA MET A 1 -10.27 -5.16 -11.34
C MET A 1 -8.89 -4.90 -10.74
N LEU A 2 -8.77 -4.13 -9.64
CA LEU A 2 -7.46 -3.89 -8.99
C LEU A 2 -6.80 -5.22 -8.56
N SER A 3 -7.63 -6.23 -8.26
CA SER A 3 -7.24 -7.61 -7.97
C SER A 3 -6.39 -8.27 -9.06
N ASP A 4 -6.69 -8.06 -10.34
CA ASP A 4 -6.01 -8.77 -11.45
C ASP A 4 -4.57 -8.25 -11.68
N VAL A 5 -4.24 -7.07 -11.15
CA VAL A 5 -2.90 -6.47 -11.27
C VAL A 5 -1.99 -6.89 -10.11
N TRP A 6 -2.58 -7.25 -8.97
CA TRP A 6 -1.83 -7.52 -7.73
C TRP A 6 -1.56 -9.00 -7.48
N ASP A 7 -2.37 -9.90 -8.06
CA ASP A 7 -2.34 -11.35 -7.78
C ASP A 7 -1.02 -12.06 -8.18
N GLU A 8 -0.20 -11.48 -9.07
CA GLU A 8 1.06 -12.08 -9.52
C GLU A 8 2.33 -11.25 -9.22
N TYR A 9 2.24 -10.04 -8.68
CA TYR A 9 3.39 -9.11 -8.67
C TYR A 9 3.64 -8.30 -7.39
N LEU A 10 2.74 -8.27 -6.40
CA LEU A 10 2.91 -7.36 -5.26
C LEU A 10 2.34 -7.91 -3.95
N THR A 11 3.23 -8.22 -3.02
CA THR A 11 2.91 -8.39 -1.60
C THR A 11 2.51 -7.05 -0.98
N ALA A 12 1.75 -7.09 0.12
CA ALA A 12 1.42 -5.87 0.88
C ALA A 12 2.68 -5.13 1.39
N GLU A 13 3.78 -5.85 1.59
CA GLU A 13 5.05 -5.29 2.01
C GLU A 13 5.76 -4.54 0.87
N GLU A 14 5.77 -5.10 -0.34
CA GLU A 14 6.28 -4.43 -1.55
C GLU A 14 5.44 -3.19 -1.89
N ALA A 15 4.11 -3.25 -1.73
CA ALA A 15 3.24 -2.09 -1.92
C ALA A 15 3.62 -0.92 -0.98
N ARG A 16 3.96 -1.25 0.27
CA ARG A 16 4.40 -0.28 1.27
C ARG A 16 5.78 0.29 0.96
N GLN A 17 6.74 -0.54 0.56
CA GLN A 17 8.13 -0.13 0.35
C GLN A 17 8.33 0.65 -0.95
N ASP A 18 7.78 0.14 -2.06
CA ASP A 18 8.03 0.64 -3.40
C ASP A 18 7.10 1.79 -3.77
N TYR A 19 5.82 1.65 -3.43
CA TYR A 19 4.78 2.60 -3.83
C TYR A 19 4.34 3.53 -2.68
N GLY A 20 4.77 3.25 -1.45
CA GLY A 20 4.34 4.01 -0.28
C GLY A 20 2.84 3.93 -0.07
N VAL A 21 2.24 2.75 -0.32
CA VAL A 21 0.82 2.47 -0.18
C VAL A 21 0.64 1.37 0.85
N VAL A 22 -0.30 1.54 1.78
CA VAL A 22 -0.67 0.50 2.74
C VAL A 22 -1.93 -0.20 2.24
N VAL A 23 -1.86 -1.52 2.12
CA VAL A 23 -2.97 -2.36 1.68
C VAL A 23 -3.52 -3.12 2.87
N ASN A 24 -4.85 -3.10 3.02
CA ASN A 24 -5.56 -4.00 3.90
C ASN A 24 -5.81 -5.33 3.16
N THR A 25 -5.14 -6.39 3.60
CA THR A 25 -5.21 -7.72 2.97
C THR A 25 -6.46 -8.51 3.36
N ASP A 26 -7.20 -8.08 4.39
CA ASP A 26 -8.44 -8.74 4.80
C ASP A 26 -9.58 -8.47 3.81
N ASN A 27 -9.54 -7.30 3.16
CA ASN A 27 -10.57 -6.86 2.21
C ASN A 27 -10.02 -6.39 0.85
N TRP A 28 -8.69 -6.46 0.65
CA TRP A 28 -7.99 -6.04 -0.56
C TRP A 28 -8.28 -4.59 -0.96
N THR A 29 -8.21 -3.67 0.00
CA THR A 29 -8.39 -2.23 -0.23
C THR A 29 -7.17 -1.44 0.21
N VAL A 30 -7.03 -0.21 -0.29
CA VAL A 30 -6.00 0.71 0.20
C VAL A 30 -6.46 1.28 1.54
N ASP A 31 -5.59 1.21 2.54
CA ASP A 31 -5.75 1.98 3.78
C ASP A 31 -5.25 3.41 3.52
N GLU A 32 -6.20 4.30 3.22
CA GLU A 32 -5.89 5.70 2.91
C GLU A 32 -5.23 6.42 4.08
N ALA A 33 -5.71 6.19 5.31
CA ALA A 33 -5.19 6.86 6.50
C ALA A 33 -3.76 6.41 6.81
N ALA A 34 -3.49 5.11 6.74
CA ALA A 34 -2.14 4.58 6.94
C ALA A 34 -1.18 4.97 5.80
N THR A 35 -1.69 5.05 4.57
CA THR A 35 -0.93 5.53 3.39
C THR A 35 -0.52 6.99 3.55
N GLU A 36 -1.44 7.86 3.99
CA GLU A 36 -1.14 9.26 4.23
C GLU A 36 -0.12 9.44 5.35
N ALA A 37 -0.30 8.76 6.49
CA ALA A 37 0.65 8.79 7.59
C ALA A 37 2.06 8.32 7.17
N LEU A 38 2.14 7.24 6.39
CA LEU A 38 3.41 6.73 5.85
C LEU A 38 4.10 7.79 4.98
N ARG A 39 3.36 8.42 4.07
CA ARG A 39 3.90 9.44 3.16
C ARG A 39 4.35 10.69 3.92
N SER A 40 3.56 11.16 4.87
CA SER A 40 3.94 12.30 5.72
C SER A 40 5.23 12.02 6.49
N SER A 41 5.42 10.80 7.01
CA SER A 41 6.66 10.43 7.72
C SER A 41 7.90 10.44 6.82
N ARG A 42 7.74 10.08 5.54
CA ARG A 42 8.83 10.02 4.56
C ARG A 42 9.27 11.40 4.08
N VAL A 43 8.34 12.36 4.03
CA VAL A 43 8.62 13.76 3.67
C VAL A 43 9.22 14.53 4.84
N ALA A 44 8.89 14.14 6.07
CA ALA A 44 9.42 14.76 7.28
C ALA A 44 10.83 14.26 7.69
N SER A 45 11.39 13.29 6.95
CA SER A 45 12.70 12.68 7.20
C SER A 45 13.81 13.27 6.33
#